data_AF-A0A1M5CQS8-F1
#
_entry.id   AF-A0A1M5CQS8-F1
#
_cell.length_a   1.000
_cell.length_b   1.000
_cell.length_c   1.000
_cell.angle_alpha   90.00
_cell.angle_beta   90.00
_cell.angle_gamma   90.00
#
_symmetry.space_group_name_H-M   'P 1'
#
loop_
_entity.id
_entity.type
_entity.pdbx_description
1 polymer ?
#
loop_
_entity_poly.entity_id
_entity_poly.type
_entity_poly.pdbx_seq_one_letter_code
_entity_poly.pdbx_strand_id
1 'polypeptide(L)' 'MVLYYSSQCPHTAKYVPLIQQAAKQYGTTIRLHKLETLEQAQNAPGPCTNYSFFYNGEFVTNEIFSVKKFETFLQTHM' A
#
# COMPACT_ATOMS: atom_id res chain seq x y z
N MET A 1 -8.99 2.54 0.41
CA MET A 1 -7.53 2.42 0.59
C MET A 1 -6.85 2.18 -0.75
N VAL A 2 -5.72 2.85 -1.00
CA VAL A 2 -4.95 2.71 -2.25
C VAL A 2 -3.47 2.54 -1.90
N LEU A 3 -2.79 1.61 -2.57
CA LEU A 3 -1.37 1.34 -2.37
C LEU A 3 -0.62 1.36 -3.70
N TYR A 4 0.30 2.31 -3.83
CA TYR A 4 1.27 2.36 -4.92
C TYR A 4 2.57 1.70 -4.47
N TYR A 5 3.15 0.84 -5.29
CA TYR A 5 4.40 0.16 -4.95
C TYR A 5 5.19 -0.22 -6.20
N SER A 6 6.49 -0.46 -6.05
CA SER A 6 7.31 -1.04 -7.11
C SER A 6 8.16 -2.18 -6.58
N SER A 7 8.82 -2.88 -7.49
CA SER A 7 9.74 -3.98 -7.17
C SER A 7 11.14 -3.52 -6.76
N GLN A 8 11.35 -2.22 -6.50
CA GLN A 8 12.64 -1.68 -6.01
C GLN A 8 13.03 -2.25 -4.64
N CYS A 9 12.04 -2.61 -3.81
CA CYS A 9 12.26 -3.28 -2.54
C CYS A 9 11.73 -4.72 -2.60
N PRO A 10 12.54 -5.75 -2.31
CA PRO A 10 12.10 -7.15 -2.41
C PRO A 10 10.99 -7.50 -1.41
N HIS A 11 10.84 -6.74 -0.34
CA HIS A 11 9.80 -6.96 0.67
C HIS A 11 8.38 -6.69 0.13
N THR A 12 8.21 -5.82 -0.87
CA THR A 12 6.88 -5.47 -1.39
C THR A 12 6.18 -6.68 -2.01
N ALA A 13 6.92 -7.56 -2.69
CA ALA A 13 6.38 -8.79 -3.27
C ALA A 13 5.77 -9.74 -2.22
N LYS A 14 6.30 -9.74 -1.00
CA LYS A 14 5.77 -10.53 0.11
C LYS A 14 4.61 -9.84 0.82
N TYR A 15 4.78 -8.57 1.20
CA TYR A 15 3.83 -7.91 2.09
C TYR A 15 2.60 -7.38 1.36
N VAL A 16 2.69 -6.94 0.11
CA VAL A 16 1.53 -6.40 -0.62
C VAL A 16 0.38 -7.43 -0.73
N PRO A 17 0.62 -8.70 -1.10
CA PRO A 17 -0.44 -9.72 -1.09
C PRO A 17 -1.04 -9.96 0.30
N LEU A 18 -0.21 -9.96 1.35
CA LEU A 18 -0.67 -10.16 2.73
C LEU A 18 -1.58 -9.02 3.19
N ILE A 19 -1.23 -7.78 2.86
CA ILE A 19 -2.04 -6.60 3.15
C ILE A 19 -3.37 -6.66 2.41
N GLN A 20 -3.37 -7.10 1.15
CA GLN A 20 -4.60 -7.30 0.39
C GLN A 20 -5.51 -8.37 1.01
N GLN A 21 -4.93 -9.46 1.51
CA GLN A 21 -5.67 -10.51 2.20
C GLN A 21 -6.26 -10.00 3.53
N ALA A 22 -5.46 -9.30 4.33
CA ALA A 22 -5.91 -8.70 5.59
C ALA A 22 -7.08 -7.73 5.34
N ALA A 23 -7.00 -6.88 4.31
CA ALA A 23 -8.10 -5.99 3.95
C ALA A 23 -9.40 -6.77 3.69
N LYS A 24 -9.33 -7.87 2.92
CA LYS A 24 -10.49 -8.74 2.64
C LYS A 24 -11.07 -9.37 3.91
N GLN A 25 -10.22 -9.80 4.85
CA GLN A 25 -10.66 -10.40 6.11
C GLN A 25 -11.43 -9.41 7.00
N TYR A 26 -11.11 -8.11 6.90
CA TYR A 26 -11.82 -7.03 7.60
C TYR A 26 -13.01 -6.47 6.78
N GLY A 27 -13.48 -7.20 5.76
CA GLY A 27 -14.64 -6.80 4.96
C GLY A 27 -14.40 -5.57 4.06
N THR A 28 -13.14 -5.23 3.79
CA THR A 28 -12.76 -4.08 2.96
C THR A 28 -11.85 -4.49 1.80
N THR A 29 -11.52 -3.53 0.95
CA THR A 29 -10.64 -3.74 -0.21
C THR A 29 -9.57 -2.68 -0.30
N ILE A 30 -8.41 -3.09 -0.81
CA ILE A 30 -7.30 -2.20 -1.11
C ILE A 30 -7.04 -2.25 -2.62
N ARG A 31 -6.97 -1.07 -3.24
CA ARG A 31 -6.58 -0.95 -4.64
C ARG A 31 -5.07 -0.93 -4.75
N LEU A 32 -4.50 -1.88 -5.47
CA LEU A 32 -3.07 -2.00 -5.66
C LEU A 32 -2.66 -1.43 -7.02
N HIS A 33 -1.66 -0.55 -7.03
CA HIS A 33 -1.05 0.02 -8.22
C HIS A 33 0.43 -0.31 -8.23
N LYS A 34 0.81 -1.35 -8.96
CA LYS A 34 2.22 -1.67 -9.19
C LYS A 34 2.77 -0.71 -10.24
N LEU A 35 3.85 -0.02 -9.90
CA LEU A 35 4.61 0.86 -10.77
C LEU A 35 5.72 0.03 -11.41
N GLU A 36 5.67 -0.09 -12.73
CA GLU A 36 6.57 -0.93 -13.52
C GLU A 36 7.40 -0.11 -14.52
N THR A 37 6.98 1.12 -14.83
CA THR A 37 7.71 2.03 -15.73
C THR A 37 8.13 3.32 -15.03
N LEU A 38 9.15 3.99 -15.58
CA LEU A 38 9.58 5.31 -15.13
C LEU A 38 8.44 6.34 -15.20
N GLU A 39 7.68 6.32 -16.29
CA GLU A 39 6.54 7.23 -16.49
C GLU A 39 5.47 7.03 -15.41
N GLN A 40 5.12 5.78 -15.09
CA GLN A 40 4.19 5.48 -14.00
C GLN A 40 4.71 5.99 -12.65
N ALA A 41 6.02 5.84 -12.40
CA ALA A 41 6.66 6.29 -11.19
C ALA A 41 6.67 7.83 -11.07
N GLN A 42 6.94 8.55 -12.16
CA GLN A 42 6.93 10.01 -12.20
C GLN A 42 5.54 10.61 -12.04
N ASN A 43 4.50 9.92 -12.53
CA ASN A 43 3.11 10.37 -12.43
C ASN A 43 2.38 9.82 -11.19
N ALA A 44 3.04 9.06 -10.33
CA ALA A 44 2.43 8.54 -9.11
C ALA A 44 2.15 9.68 -8.12
N PRO A 45 1.00 9.66 -7.40
CA PRO A 45 0.61 10.75 -6.51
C PRO A 45 1.41 10.83 -5.20
N GLY A 46 2.26 9.83 -4.92
CA GLY A 46 2.98 9.71 -3.64
C GLY A 46 4.40 10.26 -3.71
N PRO A 47 4.95 10.68 -2.56
CA PRO A 47 6.34 11.14 -2.48
C PRO A 47 7.36 10.02 -2.69
N CYS A 48 6.93 8.75 -2.64
CA CYS A 48 7.78 7.57 -2.75
C CYS A 48 7.21 6.55 -3.73
N THR A 49 8.06 6.05 -4.63
CA THR A 49 7.66 5.10 -5.70
C THR A 49 7.85 3.63 -5.30
N ASN A 50 8.49 3.38 -4.16
CA ASN A 50 8.75 2.03 -3.63
C ASN A 50 7.52 1.49 -2.88
N TYR A 51 6.92 2.29 -2.01
CA TYR A 51 5.70 2.00 -1.28
C TYR A 51 5.06 3.34 -0.86
N SER A 52 3.79 3.56 -1.20
CA SER A 52 3.01 4.72 -0.76
C SER A 52 1.56 4.30 -0.55
N PHE A 53 1.13 4.33 0.72
CA PHE A 53 -0.22 3.98 1.13
C PHE A 53 -1.08 5.22 1.37
N PHE A 54 -2.32 5.16 0.91
CA PHE A 54 -3.31 6.22 0.99
C PHE A 54 -4.63 5.73 1.60
N TYR A 55 -5.22 6.57 2.43
CA TYR A 55 -6.54 6.40 3.03
C TYR A 55 -7.34 7.69 2.90
N ASN A 56 -8.59 7.59 2.47
CA ASN A 56 -9.48 8.74 2.23
C ASN A 56 -8.88 9.88 1.39
N GLY A 57 -8.04 9.53 0.41
CA GLY A 57 -7.38 10.50 -0.48
C GLY A 57 -6.11 11.13 0.09
N GLU A 58 -5.78 10.85 1.36
CA GLU A 58 -4.60 11.39 2.02
C GLU A 58 -3.46 10.37 2.05
N PHE A 59 -2.23 10.87 1.94
CA PHE A 59 -1.02 10.07 2.10
C PHE A 59 -0.84 9.72 3.58
N VAL A 60 -0.72 8.42 3.87
CA VAL A 60 -0.59 7.92 5.24
C VAL A 60 0.85 7.58 5.56
N THR A 61 1.50 6.78 4.70
CA THR A 61 2.86 6.30 4.96
C THR A 61 3.55 5.75 3.70
N ASN A 62 4.87 5.81 3.68
CA ASN A 62 5.75 5.07 2.78
C ASN A 62 6.44 3.88 3.46
N GLU A 63 6.17 3.64 4.74
CA GLU A 63 6.67 2.46 5.45
C GLU A 63 5.90 1.22 4.99
N ILE A 64 6.63 0.15 4.63
CA ILE A 64 6.00 -1.13 4.31
C ILE A 64 5.32 -1.66 5.57
N PHE A 65 4.00 -1.80 5.52
CA PHE A 65 3.25 -2.38 6.62
C PHE A 65 3.63 -3.84 6.86
N SER A 66 3.83 -4.20 8.14
CA SER A 66 3.56 -5.56 8.59
C SER A 66 2.05 -5.78 8.67
N VAL A 67 1.61 -7.04 8.57
CA VAL A 67 0.18 -7.39 8.69
C VAL A 67 -0.42 -6.82 9.98
N LYS A 68 0.26 -7.01 11.12
CA LYS A 68 -0.19 -6.49 12.42
C LYS A 68 -0.34 -4.96 12.45
N LYS A 69 0.61 -4.22 11.87
CA LYS A 69 0.52 -2.75 11.80
C LYS A 69 -0.67 -2.31 10.95
N PHE A 70 -0.92 -3.00 9.84
CA PHE A 70 -2.06 -2.72 8.97
C PHE A 70 -3.39 -3.05 9.64
N GLU A 71 -3.51 -4.20 10.31
CA GLU A 71 -4.71 -4.53 11.09
C GLU A 71 -4.99 -3.49 12.18
N THR A 72 -3.94 -3.03 12.88
CA THR A 72 -4.06 -1.94 13.87
C THR A 72 -4.54 -0.65 13.21
N PHE A 73 -4.01 -0.33 12.02
CA PHE A 73 -4.45 0.81 11.23
C PHE A 73 -5.95 0.71 10.90
N LEU A 74 -6.41 -0.44 10.42
CA LEU A 74 -7.82 -0.68 10.10
C LEU A 74 -8.70 -0.48 11.34
N GLN A 75 -8.35 -1.08 12.48
CA GLN A 75 -9.11 -0.96 13.73
C GLN A 75 -9.22 0.48 14.26
N THR A 76 -8.24 1.34 13.93
CA THR A 76 -8.20 2.72 14.44
C THR A 76 -8.92 3.71 13.51
N HIS A 77 -9.04 3.40 12.22
CA HIS A 77 -9.49 4.34 11.20
C HIS A 77 -10.77 3.91 10.46
N MET A 78 -11.25 2.69 10.68
CA MET A 78 -12.53 2.15 10.17
C MET A 78 -13.52 1.95 11.30
#